data_AF-A0A660LF39-F1
#
_entry.id   AF-A0A660LF39-F1
#
_cell.length_a   1.000
_cell.length_b   1.000
_cell.length_c   1.000
_cell.angle_alpha   90.00
_cell.angle_beta   90.00
_cell.angle_gamma   90.00
#
_symmetry.space_group_name_H-M   'P 1'
#
loop_
_entity.id
_entity.type
_entity.pdbx_description
1 polymer ?
#
loop_
_entity_poly.entity_id
_entity_poly.type
_entity_poly.pdbx_seq_one_letter_code
_entity_poly.pdbx_strand_id
1 'polypeptide(L)'
;MSAEAQPWAELVALAERERDLVRDGRWEEVPAASAERLSASVALGHPPVAARAHLERLVELQAEIHAGLSAGRAFTLQKLGGMNRNKTAMRGYAGPPPVEHGLVNRSA
;
A
#
# COMPACT_ATOMS: atom_id res chain seq x y z
N MET A 1 3.01 30.14 20.04
CA MET A 1 3.44 28.72 20.11
C MET A 1 4.72 28.68 20.92
N SER A 2 4.80 27.85 21.96
CA SER A 2 6.05 27.65 22.70
C SER A 2 7.08 27.01 21.78
N ALA A 3 8.35 27.41 21.87
CA ALA A 3 9.43 26.89 21.01
C ALA A 3 9.56 25.35 21.08
N GLU A 4 9.17 24.74 22.20
CA GLU A 4 9.18 23.29 22.42
C GLU A 4 8.09 22.52 21.65
N ALA A 5 7.00 23.17 21.23
CA ALA A 5 5.90 22.54 20.49
C ALA A 5 6.13 22.53 18.98
N GLN A 6 7.02 23.40 18.48
CA GLN A 6 7.27 23.56 17.04
C GLN A 6 7.78 22.27 16.35
N PRO A 7 8.72 21.50 16.93
CA PRO A 7 9.17 20.25 16.31
C PRO A 7 8.07 19.18 16.21
N TRP A 8 7.09 19.21 17.13
CA TRP A 8 5.94 18.31 17.08
C TRP A 8 4.94 18.71 16.00
N ALA A 9 4.79 20.02 15.74
CA ALA A 9 4.01 20.52 14.61
C ALA A 9 4.66 20.15 13.26
N GLU A 10 5.98 20.20 13.17
CA GLU A 10 6.72 19.74 11.98
C GLU A 10 6.53 18.24 11.75
N LEU A 11 6.54 17.43 12.81
CA LEU A 11 6.24 16.00 12.71
C LEU A 11 4.81 15.73 12.19
N VAL A 12 3.83 16.54 12.62
CA VAL A 12 2.46 16.48 12.07
C VAL A 12 2.45 16.80 10.58
N ALA A 13 3.15 17.84 10.14
CA ALA A 13 3.23 18.21 8.72
C ALA A 13 3.84 17.09 7.86
N LEU A 14 4.84 16.37 8.38
CA LEU A 14 5.40 15.19 7.70
C LEU A 14 4.37 14.06 7.58
N ALA A 15 3.58 13.80 8.62
CA ALA A 15 2.51 12.80 8.58
C ALA A 15 1.37 13.20 7.62
N GLU A 16 1.01 14.47 7.55
CA GLU A 16 0.02 14.99 6.60
C GLU A 16 0.48 14.80 5.16
N ARG A 17 1.75 15.11 4.87
CA ARG A 17 2.36 14.86 3.56
C ARG A 17 2.30 13.37 3.19
N GLU A 18 2.66 12.48 4.12
CA GLU A 18 2.58 11.03 3.90
C GLU A 18 1.14 10.59 3.61
N ARG A 19 0.16 11.10 4.36
CA ARG A 19 -1.27 10.82 4.13
C ARG A 19 -1.72 11.27 2.75
N ASP A 20 -1.29 12.45 2.30
CA ASP A 20 -1.64 12.96 0.97
C ASP A 20 -1.03 12.09 -0.14
N LEU A 21 0.21 11.63 -0.01
CA LEU A 21 0.81 10.68 -0.95
C LEU A 21 0.01 9.37 -1.05
N VAL A 22 -0.43 8.83 0.09
CA VAL A 22 -1.28 7.63 0.15
C VAL A 22 -2.64 7.88 -0.50
N ARG A 23 -3.29 9.01 -0.20
CA ARG A 23 -4.58 9.38 -0.78
C ARG A 23 -4.49 9.53 -2.30
N ASP A 24 -3.43 10.16 -2.78
CA ASP A 24 -3.22 10.48 -4.18
C ASP A 24 -2.62 9.28 -4.96
N GLY A 25 -2.36 8.15 -4.28
CA GLY A 25 -1.86 6.92 -4.88
C GLY A 25 -0.41 7.00 -5.37
N ARG A 26 0.38 7.93 -4.83
CA ARG A 26 1.80 8.14 -5.18
C ARG A 26 2.70 7.15 -4.42
N TRP A 27 2.46 5.86 -4.64
CA TRP A 27 3.02 4.76 -3.84
C TRP A 27 4.54 4.71 -3.80
N GLU A 28 5.22 5.12 -4.87
CA GLU A 28 6.68 5.13 -4.96
C GLU A 28 7.34 6.11 -3.98
N GLU A 29 6.63 7.17 -3.59
CA GLU A 29 7.17 8.22 -2.73
C GLU A 29 6.85 7.99 -1.25
N VAL A 30 5.86 7.15 -0.96
CA VAL A 30 5.45 6.84 0.42
C VAL A 30 6.61 6.30 1.27
N PRO A 31 7.44 5.33 0.81
CA PRO A 31 8.54 4.82 1.63
C PRO A 31 9.55 5.90 2.06
N ALA A 32 9.87 6.84 1.17
CA ALA A 32 10.77 7.93 1.48
C ALA A 32 10.15 8.89 2.53
N ALA A 33 8.88 9.23 2.37
CA ALA A 33 8.15 10.07 3.32
C ALA A 33 8.01 9.39 4.70
N SER A 34 7.72 8.09 4.74
CA SER A 34 7.65 7.33 6.00
C SER A 34 9.00 7.28 6.71
N ALA A 35 10.10 7.11 5.96
CA ALA A 35 11.45 7.10 6.52
C ALA A 35 11.84 8.46 7.12
N GLU A 36 11.52 9.56 6.41
CA GLU A 36 11.73 10.93 6.90
C GLU A 36 10.97 11.16 8.21
N ARG A 37 9.66 10.84 8.25
CA ARG A 37 8.83 10.99 9.44
C ARG A 37 9.33 10.14 10.61
N LEU A 38 9.69 8.89 10.36
CA LEU A 38 10.20 8.00 11.39
C LEU A 38 11.51 8.53 11.98
N SER A 39 12.44 8.96 11.13
CA SER A 39 13.70 9.57 11.55
C SER A 39 13.46 10.82 12.41
N ALA A 40 12.54 11.71 11.99
CA ALA A 40 12.17 12.89 12.76
C ALA A 40 11.57 12.50 14.12
N SER A 41 10.66 11.52 14.16
CA SER A 41 10.03 11.08 15.42
C SER A 41 11.02 10.52 16.42
N VAL A 42 12.01 9.75 15.97
CA VAL A 42 13.06 9.18 16.82
C VAL A 42 13.96 10.28 17.38
N ALA A 43 14.27 11.31 16.59
CA ALA A 43 15.11 12.42 17.01
C ALA A 43 14.48 13.29 18.12
N LEU A 44 13.14 13.35 18.19
CA LEU A 44 12.42 14.19 19.16
C LEU A 44 12.39 13.64 20.59
N GLY A 45 12.62 12.34 20.79
CA GLY A 45 12.67 11.74 22.12
C GLY A 45 11.35 11.85 22.91
N HIS A 46 11.44 12.14 24.21
CA HIS A 46 10.27 12.14 25.09
C HIS A 46 9.41 13.41 24.92
N PRO A 47 8.08 13.28 24.69
CA PRO A 47 7.22 14.43 24.47
C PRO A 47 6.98 15.26 25.74
N PRO A 48 7.05 16.60 25.66
CA PRO A 48 6.57 17.48 26.72
C PRO A 48 5.03 17.48 26.74
N VAL A 49 4.43 17.90 27.86
CA VAL A 49 2.96 18.00 28.02
C VAL A 49 2.32 18.89 26.93
N ALA A 50 3.02 19.94 26.51
CA ALA A 50 2.58 20.84 25.45
C ALA A 50 2.42 20.16 24.07
N ALA A 51 3.04 19.01 23.84
CA ALA A 51 2.93 18.27 22.58
C ALA A 51 1.65 17.43 22.45
N ARG A 52 0.82 17.35 23.51
CA ARG A 52 -0.33 16.44 23.57
C ARG A 52 -1.25 16.53 22.36
N ALA A 53 -1.66 17.74 21.97
CA ALA A 53 -2.57 17.92 20.83
C ALA A 53 -1.94 17.44 19.51
N HIS A 54 -0.62 17.61 19.33
CA HIS A 54 0.09 17.10 18.16
C HIS A 54 0.18 15.57 18.16
N LEU A 55 0.38 14.95 19.32
CA LEU A 55 0.37 13.49 19.45
C LEU A 55 -1.00 12.89 19.14
N GLU A 56 -2.08 13.50 19.64
CA GLU A 56 -3.46 13.08 19.32
C GLU A 56 -3.69 13.15 17.81
N ARG A 57 -3.26 14.24 17.16
CA ARG A 57 -3.34 14.38 15.70
C ARG A 57 -2.50 13.34 14.94
N LEU A 58 -1.30 13.02 15.43
CA LEU A 58 -0.44 12.02 14.82
C LEU A 58 -1.06 10.62 14.87
N VAL A 59 -1.80 10.29 15.94
CA VAL A 59 -2.53 9.02 16.04
C VAL A 59 -3.62 8.92 14.98
N GLU A 60 -4.39 9.99 14.78
CA GLU A 60 -5.42 10.06 13.73
C GLU A 60 -4.80 9.87 12.34
N LEU A 61 -3.74 10.63 12.03
CA LEU A 61 -3.06 10.56 10.75
C LEU A 61 -2.46 9.17 10.50
N GLN A 62 -1.88 8.54 11.52
CA GLN A 62 -1.37 7.17 11.42
C GLN A 62 -2.48 6.17 11.07
N ALA A 63 -3.68 6.34 11.64
CA ALA A 63 -4.83 5.50 11.30
C ALA A 63 -5.29 5.72 9.85
N GLU A 64 -5.35 6.97 9.38
CA GLU A 64 -5.68 7.31 7.99
C GLU A 64 -4.68 6.70 7.00
N ILE A 65 -3.38 6.87 7.24
CA ILE A 65 -2.29 6.30 6.43
C ILE A 65 -2.41 4.78 6.38
N HIS A 66 -2.58 4.14 7.54
CA HIS A 66 -2.69 2.68 7.62
C HIS A 66 -3.91 2.14 6.88
N ALA A 67 -5.07 2.80 7.00
CA ALA A 67 -6.27 2.43 6.29
C ALA A 67 -6.07 2.56 4.77
N GLY A 68 -5.46 3.66 4.31
CA GLY A 68 -5.17 3.87 2.89
C GLY A 68 -4.22 2.83 2.30
N LEU A 69 -3.13 2.50 3.00
CA LEU A 69 -2.19 1.45 2.59
C LEU A 69 -2.86 0.07 2.55
N SER A 70 -3.69 -0.24 3.54
CA SER A 70 -4.44 -1.50 3.60
C SER A 70 -5.42 -1.63 2.43
N ALA A 71 -6.13 -0.55 2.10
CA ALA A 71 -7.02 -0.48 0.95
C ALA A 71 -6.25 -0.63 -0.38
N GLY A 72 -5.12 0.07 -0.54
CA GLY A 72 -4.25 -0.03 -1.72
C GLY A 72 -3.72 -1.46 -1.94
N ARG A 73 -3.32 -2.13 -0.85
CA ARG A 73 -2.93 -3.54 -0.87
C ARG A 73 -4.08 -4.45 -1.30
N ALA A 74 -5.26 -4.28 -0.72
CA ALA A 74 -6.44 -5.08 -1.05
C ALA A 74 -6.83 -4.93 -2.53
N PHE A 75 -6.82 -3.70 -3.04
CA PHE A 75 -7.09 -3.41 -4.45
C PHE A 75 -6.08 -4.10 -5.38
N THR A 76 -4.79 -4.01 -5.06
CA THR A 76 -3.72 -4.65 -5.85
C THR A 76 -3.90 -6.18 -5.90
N LEU A 77 -4.16 -6.80 -4.75
CA LEU A 77 -4.41 -8.25 -4.67
C LEU A 77 -5.65 -8.66 -5.46
N GLN A 78 -6.74 -7.87 -5.41
CA GLN A 78 -7.94 -8.13 -6.19
C GLN A 78 -7.65 -8.10 -7.69
N LYS A 79 -6.87 -7.13 -8.17
CA LYS A 79 -6.48 -7.01 -9.59
C LYS A 79 -5.64 -8.20 -10.05
N LEU A 80 -4.64 -8.61 -9.26
CA LEU A 80 -3.81 -9.78 -9.55
C LEU A 80 -4.64 -11.07 -9.61
N GLY A 81 -5.55 -11.27 -8.65
CA GLY A 81 -6.47 -12.40 -8.64
C GLY A 81 -7.40 -12.44 -9.85
N GLY A 82 -7.93 -11.28 -10.27
CA GLY A 82 -8.75 -11.15 -11.48
C GLY A 82 -7.97 -11.50 -12.76
N MET A 83 -6.72 -11.04 -12.86
CA MET A 83 -5.86 -11.34 -14.01
C MET A 83 -5.59 -12.83 -14.16
N ASN A 84 -5.33 -13.53 -13.04
CA ASN A 84 -5.12 -14.98 -13.05
C ASN A 84 -6.38 -15.73 -13.50
N ARG A 85 -7.56 -15.32 -13.02
CA ARG A 85 -8.84 -15.91 -13.47
C ARG A 85 -9.09 -15.70 -14.96
N ASN A 86 -8.83 -14.50 -15.48
CA ASN A 86 -8.99 -14.21 -16.91
C ASN A 86 -8.04 -15.05 -17.78
N LYS A 87 -6.78 -15.24 -17.35
CA LYS A 87 -5.82 -16.14 -18.03
C LYS A 87 -6.33 -17.58 -18.06
N THR A 88 -6.87 -18.08 -16.94
CA THR A 88 -7.47 -19.42 -16.88
C THR A 88 -8.68 -19.55 -17.80
N ALA A 89 -9.56 -18.54 -17.84
CA ALA A 89 -10.71 -18.52 -18.73
C ALA A 89 -10.29 -18.58 -20.21
N MET A 90 -9.31 -17.77 -20.63
CA MET A 90 -8.79 -17.81 -22.02
C MET A 90 -8.17 -19.15 -22.38
N ARG A 91 -7.47 -19.82 -21.44
CA ARG A 91 -6.98 -21.19 -21.68
C ARG A 91 -8.11 -22.20 -21.88
N GLY A 92 -9.24 -22.04 -21.19
CA GLY A 92 -10.43 -22.87 -21.41
C GLY A 92 -11.03 -22.71 -22.80
N TYR A 93 -10.96 -21.52 -23.39
CA TYR A 93 -11.41 -21.26 -24.76
C TYR A 93 -10.45 -21.74 -25.86
N ALA A 94 -9.17 -21.98 -25.55
CA ALA A 94 -8.21 -22.48 -26.54
C ALA A 94 -8.51 -23.91 -27.03
N GLY A 95 -9.50 -24.59 -26.42
CA GLY A 95 -9.89 -25.95 -26.75
C GLY A 95 -8.83 -26.98 -26.32
N PRO A 96 -9.22 -28.25 -26.11
CA PRO A 96 -8.24 -29.30 -25.96
C PRO A 96 -7.36 -29.37 -27.22
N PRO A 97 -6.05 -29.66 -27.10
CA PRO A 97 -5.22 -29.93 -28.27
C PRO A 97 -5.87 -31.05 -29.08
N PRO A 98 -5.79 -31.01 -30.42
CA PRO A 98 -6.41 -32.03 -31.26
C PRO A 98 -5.91 -33.39 -30.80
N VAL A 99 -6.85 -34.24 -30.36
CA VAL A 99 -6.58 -35.65 -30.11
C VAL A 99 -6.22 -36.26 -31.45
N GLU A 100 -4.93 -36.56 -31.66
CA GLU A 100 -4.50 -37.41 -32.75
C GLU A 100 -5.11 -38.80 -32.51
N HIS A 101 -6.29 -39.02 -33.08
CA HIS A 101 -6.81 -40.35 -33.29
C HIS A 101 -5.88 -41.04 -34.28
N GLY A 102 -4.85 -41.68 -33.74
CA GLY A 102 -4.01 -42.61 -34.46
C GLY A 102 -4.89 -43.63 -35.14
N LEU A 103 -4.97 -43.52 -36.47
CA LEU A 103 -5.47 -44.54 -37.38
C LEU A 103 -4.58 -45.77 -37.20
N VAL A 104 -4.93 -46.66 -36.27
CA VAL A 104 -4.45 -48.04 -36.28
C VAL A 104 -5.14 -48.73 -37.45
N ASN A 105 -4.52 -48.59 -38.62
CA ASN A 105 -4.90 -49.31 -39.81
C ASN A 105 -4.56 -50.79 -39.61
N ARG A 106 -5.58 -51.65 -39.70
CA ARG A 106 -5.43 -53.10 -39.83
C ARG A 106 -4.95 -53.42 -41.24
N SER A 107 -3.91 -54.24 -41.37
CA SER A 107 -3.58 -55.10 -42.52
C SER A 107 -2.34 -55.92 -42.09
N ALA A 108 -2.19 -57.22 -42.30
CA ALA A 108 -2.97 -58.29 -42.89
C ALA A 108 -2.41 -59.61 -42.34
#